data_AF-A0A141REX3-F1
#
_entry.id   AF-A0A141REX3-F1
#
_cell.length_a   1.000
_cell.length_b   1.000
_cell.length_c   1.000
_cell.angle_alpha   90.00
_cell.angle_beta   90.00
_cell.angle_gamma   90.00
#
_symmetry.space_group_name_H-M   'P 1'
#
loop_
_entity.id
_entity.type
_entity.pdbx_description
1 polymer ?
#
loop_
_entity_poly.entity_id
_entity_poly.type
_entity_poly.pdbx_seq_one_letter_code
_entity_poly.pdbx_strand_id
1 'polypeptide(L)' 'MHQTKKGNQWHFGMKAHIGVDAKSGLTHSLVTTAANEHDLNQLGNLLHGEEQFVSA' A
#
# COMPACT_ATOMS: atom_id res chain seq x y z
N MET A 1 6.05 -14.65 -1.84
CA MET A 1 6.16 -13.98 -3.15
C MET A 1 5.27 -14.76 -4.12
N HIS A 2 4.27 -14.13 -4.73
CA HIS A 2 3.26 -14.79 -5.57
C HIS A 2 3.20 -14.13 -6.95
N GLN A 3 2.90 -14.91 -7.98
CA GLN A 3 2.78 -14.44 -9.35
C GLN A 3 1.44 -13.73 -9.59
N THR A 4 1.45 -12.74 -10.48
CA THR A 4 0.27 -12.00 -10.95
C THR A 4 0.17 -12.09 -12.47
N LYS A 5 -1.05 -12.23 -12.99
CA LYS A 5 -1.29 -12.27 -14.44
C LYS A 5 -1.69 -10.89 -14.94
N LYS A 6 -0.90 -10.32 -15.85
CA LYS A 6 -1.19 -9.04 -16.53
C LYS A 6 -1.07 -9.25 -18.04
N GLY A 7 -2.10 -8.88 -18.81
CA GLY A 7 -2.05 -8.98 -20.27
C GLY A 7 -1.73 -10.38 -20.81
N ASN A 8 -2.21 -11.43 -20.14
CA ASN A 8 -1.92 -12.85 -20.42
C ASN A 8 -0.48 -13.34 -20.11
N GLN A 9 0.36 -12.52 -19.48
CA GLN A 9 1.69 -12.91 -19.01
C GLN A 9 1.74 -12.98 -17.48
N TRP A 10 2.58 -13.88 -16.95
CA TRP A 10 2.82 -14.00 -15.51
C TRP A 10 4.04 -13.18 -15.10
N HIS A 11 3.87 -12.40 -14.03
CA HIS A 11 4.92 -11.55 -13.48
C HIS A 11 5.04 -11.79 -11.98
N PHE A 12 6.27 -11.77 -11.49
CA PHE A 12 6.53 -11.50 -10.08
C PHE A 12 6.60 -10.00 -9.90
N GLY A 13 5.79 -9.48 -8.97
CA GLY A 13 5.73 -8.06 -8.68
C GLY A 13 5.63 -7.83 -7.18
N MET A 14 6.07 -6.65 -6.77
CA MET A 14 5.91 -6.12 -5.42
C MET A 14 5.22 -4.77 -5.52
N LYS A 15 4.38 -4.45 -4.53
CA LYS A 15 3.80 -3.13 -4.32
C LYS A 15 4.37 -2.54 -3.03
N ALA A 16 4.47 -1.22 -3.00
CA ALA A 16 4.75 -0.44 -1.81
C ALA A 16 3.52 0.42 -1.51
N HIS A 17 3.01 0.29 -0.28
CA HIS A 17 1.91 1.06 0.27
C HIS A 17 2.52 2.07 1.24
N ILE A 18 2.22 3.36 1.08
CA ILE A 18 2.91 4.44 1.80
C ILE A 18 1.86 5.33 2.47
N GLY A 19 1.96 5.47 3.79
CA GLY A 19 1.17 6.45 4.55
C GLY A 19 1.95 7.76 4.67
N VAL A 20 1.28 8.86 4.33
CA VAL A 20 1.85 10.21 4.30
C VAL A 20 0.94 11.14 5.10
N ASP A 21 1.53 11.93 6.00
CA ASP A 21 0.78 12.96 6.71
C ASP A 21 0.33 14.05 5.73
N ALA A 22 -0.97 14.33 5.71
CA ALA A 22 -1.57 15.24 4.73
C ALA A 22 -1.14 16.70 4.89
N LYS A 23 -0.66 17.12 6.08
CA LYS A 23 -0.26 18.51 6.35
C LYS A 23 1.21 18.76 6.02
N SER A 24 2.09 17.88 6.49
CA SER A 24 3.54 18.01 6.40
C SER A 24 4.13 17.30 5.18
N GLY A 25 3.43 16.32 4.61
CA GLY A 25 3.94 15.46 3.54
C GLY A 25 4.97 14.45 4.03
N LEU A 26 5.15 14.29 5.34
CA LEU A 26 6.09 13.33 5.90
C LEU A 26 5.55 11.91 5.79
N THR A 27 6.37 11.01 5.28
CA THR A 27 6.07 9.57 5.31
C THR A 27 6.20 9.05 6.73
N HIS A 28 5.17 8.35 7.21
CA HIS A 28 5.17 7.76 8.55
C HIS A 28 5.00 6.23 8.54
N SER A 29 4.59 5.64 7.42
CA SER A 29 4.44 4.19 7.29
C SER A 29 4.79 3.71 5.87
N LEU A 30 5.35 2.50 5.80
CA LEU A 30 5.64 1.79 4.55
C LEU A 30 5.36 0.31 4.76
N VAL A 31 4.51 -0.25 3.91
CA VAL A 31 4.24 -1.68 3.85
C VAL A 31 4.53 -2.18 2.45
N THR A 32 5.22 -3.30 2.33
CA THR A 32 5.45 -3.94 1.04
C THR A 32 4.73 -5.28 0.99
N THR A 33 4.10 -5.55 -0.16
CA THR A 33 3.38 -6.79 -0.39
C THR A 33 3.66 -7.33 -1.77
N ALA A 34 3.33 -8.60 -2.01
CA ALA A 34 3.28 -9.11 -3.37
C ALA A 34 2.23 -8.34 -4.19
N ALA A 35 2.45 -8.23 -5.49
CA ALA A 35 1.61 -7.40 -6.36
C ALA A 35 0.17 -7.91 -6.54
N ASN A 36 -0.12 -9.15 -6.13
CA ASN A 36 -1.48 -9.69 -6.10
C ASN A 36 -2.31 -9.16 -4.93
N GLU A 37 -1.68 -8.63 -3.88
CA GLU A 37 -2.42 -8.14 -2.71
C GLU A 37 -3.24 -6.89 -3.05
N HIS A 38 -4.45 -6.86 -2.49
CA HIS A 38 -5.39 -5.76 -2.67
C HIS A 38 -5.02 -4.58 -1.77
N ASP A 39 -5.06 -3.37 -2.32
CA ASP A 39 -4.52 -2.18 -1.65
C ASP A 39 -5.34 -1.81 -0.39
N LEU A 40 -6.67 -1.97 -0.44
CA LEU A 40 -7.56 -1.75 0.72
C LEU A 40 -7.22 -2.61 1.95
N ASN A 41 -6.62 -3.79 1.76
CA ASN A 41 -6.24 -4.65 2.89
C ASN A 41 -5.07 -4.08 3.69
N GLN A 42 -4.30 -3.15 3.11
CA GLN A 42 -3.14 -2.55 3.75
C GLN A 42 -3.46 -1.20 4.39
N LEU A 43 -4.63 -0.60 4.12
CA LEU A 43 -4.98 0.72 4.62
C LEU A 43 -4.80 0.84 6.15
N GLY A 44 -5.27 -0.14 6.92
CA GLY A 44 -5.13 -0.13 8.38
C GLY A 44 -3.68 -0.17 8.87
N ASN A 45 -2.77 -0.78 8.10
CA ASN A 45 -1.34 -0.83 8.42
C ASN A 45 -0.61 0.48 8.09
N LEU A 46 -1.25 1.35 7.29
CA LEU A 46 -0.67 2.65 6.94
C LEU A 46 -1.00 3.73 7.97
N LEU A 47 -2.06 3.55 8.76
CA LEU A 47 -2.50 4.53 9.76
C LEU A 47 -1.65 4.45 11.03
N HIS A 48 -1.44 5.59 11.69
CA HIS A 48 -0.74 5.73 12.96
C HIS A 48 -1.68 5.94 14.16
N GLY A 49 -3.00 5.99 13.94
CA GLY A 49 -4.03 5.94 14.97
C GLY A 49 -4.54 7.29 15.47
N GLU A 50 -4.02 8.39 14.93
CA GLU A 50 -4.41 9.77 15.30
C GLU A 50 -5.11 10.51 14.15
N GLU A 51 -5.38 9.82 13.03
CA GLU A 51 -6.00 10.41 11.86
C GLU A 51 -7.45 10.81 12.12
N GLN A 52 -7.76 12.09 11.89
CA GLN A 52 -9.13 12.60 11.87
C GLN A 52 -9.76 12.56 10.46
N PHE A 53 -8.91 12.44 9.44
CA PHE A 53 -9.28 12.41 8.03
C PHE A 53 -8.29 11.52 7.27
N VAL A 54 -8.82 10.67 6.41
CA VAL A 54 -8.04 9.77 5.54
C VAL A 54 -8.57 9.90 4.13
N SER A 55 -7.67 10.01 3.15
CA SER A 55 -7.98 9.98 1.73
C SER A 55 -7.03 9.01 1.04
N ALA A 56 -7.56 8.19 0.13
CA ALA A 56 -6.83 7.17 -0.62
C ALA A 56 -7.15 7.28 -2.12
#